data_AF-A0A327GT56-F1
#
_entry.id   AF-A0A327GT56-F1
#
_cell.length_a   1.000
_cell.length_b   1.000
_cell.length_c   1.000
_cell.angle_alpha   90.00
_cell.angle_beta   90.00
_cell.angle_gamma   90.00
#
_symmetry.space_group_name_H-M   'P 1'
#
loop_
_entity.id
_entity.type
_entity.pdbx_description
1 polymer ?
#
loop_
_entity_poly.entity_id
_entity_poly.type
_entity_poly.pdbx_seq_one_letter_code
_entity_poly.pdbx_strand_id
1 'polypeptide(L)'
;MFRYDQGFLGARTVNHRLALHLSLCLRAASLDFALLAIFYASFLIGGCPACKPGQNCPVFQPAAHVYRSTRDISAGLMAQCMSIRSIHVKVIASAIDDVELISSAVSNLLHKEAELEITRSKSYHGAMQTTIEGSAKRRRDVKQVANNFPRSFFNDLINNELERRIDDSKFLHFRLDLQEFVKGNIVLVKGNGRRHPVKVRMKIESYPGQDPLTEATKFLSGLATQTTEKDEPSITGS
;
A
#
# COMPACT_ATOMS: atom_id res chain seq x y z
N MET A 1 49.63 -5.89 26.31
CA MET A 1 50.12 -7.02 27.11
C MET A 1 49.13 -7.25 28.24
N PHE A 2 48.16 -8.13 28.03
CA PHE A 2 47.57 -9.10 28.99
C PHE A 2 46.65 -10.02 28.16
N ARG A 3 46.70 -11.29 28.51
CA ARG A 3 46.38 -12.48 27.71
C ARG A 3 45.00 -13.06 28.08
N TYR A 4 44.43 -13.77 27.10
CA TYR A 4 43.59 -14.98 27.17
C TYR A 4 42.32 -14.98 28.05
N ASP A 5 41.18 -15.35 27.45
CA ASP A 5 40.72 -16.73 27.66
C ASP A 5 39.88 -17.29 26.50
N GLN A 6 40.14 -18.55 26.19
CA GLN A 6 39.42 -19.39 25.24
C GLN A 6 38.37 -20.20 26.00
N GLY A 7 37.19 -20.41 25.39
CA GLY A 7 36.20 -21.36 25.88
C GLY A 7 35.48 -22.02 24.72
N PHE A 8 36.06 -23.12 24.22
CA PHE A 8 35.47 -24.06 23.27
C PHE A 8 34.85 -25.21 24.07
N LEU A 9 33.62 -25.64 23.76
CA LEU A 9 33.13 -27.04 23.81
C LEU A 9 31.58 -27.06 23.85
N GLY A 10 30.97 -27.93 23.03
CA GLY A 10 29.63 -28.44 23.34
C GLY A 10 28.62 -28.55 22.20
N ALA A 11 29.02 -28.94 20.99
CA ALA A 11 28.08 -29.47 20.01
C ALA A 11 28.12 -31.00 20.01
N ARG A 12 27.02 -31.64 20.45
CA ARG A 12 26.34 -32.79 19.82
C ARG A 12 25.64 -33.71 20.82
N THR A 13 24.50 -34.22 20.34
CA THR A 13 23.66 -35.33 20.86
C THR A 13 22.75 -34.92 22.03
N VAL A 14 21.47 -35.29 22.13
CA VAL A 14 20.78 -36.54 21.74
C VAL A 14 19.29 -36.24 21.48
N ASN A 15 18.74 -36.83 20.42
CA ASN A 15 17.30 -37.00 20.17
C ASN A 15 16.63 -37.75 21.32
N HIS A 16 15.50 -37.27 21.89
CA HIS A 16 14.34 -38.10 22.27
C HIS A 16 13.24 -37.26 22.96
N ARG A 17 11.98 -37.59 22.65
CA ARG A 17 10.70 -37.06 23.18
C ARG A 17 10.31 -35.70 22.61
N LEU A 18 9.35 -35.59 21.68
CA LEU A 18 7.96 -36.01 21.83
C LEU A 18 7.39 -36.48 20.48
N ALA A 19 7.43 -37.79 20.26
CA ALA A 19 6.38 -38.47 19.50
C ALA A 19 5.27 -38.77 20.50
N LEU A 20 4.07 -38.24 20.27
CA LEU A 20 2.75 -38.72 20.72
C LEU A 20 1.73 -37.57 20.51
N HIS A 21 1.26 -37.34 19.27
CA HIS A 21 -0.12 -36.90 18.99
C HIS A 21 -0.50 -36.74 17.50
N LEU A 22 0.03 -37.58 16.60
CA LEU A 22 -0.45 -37.60 15.19
C LEU A 22 -0.75 -39.03 14.75
N SER A 23 -1.70 -39.66 15.44
CA SER A 23 -2.55 -40.71 14.89
C SER A 23 -3.99 -40.41 15.35
N LEU A 24 -4.98 -40.70 14.50
CA LEU A 24 -6.34 -40.12 14.41
C LEU A 24 -6.32 -38.76 13.68
N CYS A 25 -6.79 -38.56 12.44
CA CYS A 25 -7.81 -39.28 11.67
C CYS A 25 -7.46 -39.26 10.18
N LEU A 26 -6.98 -40.40 9.67
CA LEU A 26 -7.14 -40.79 8.27
C LEU A 26 -8.26 -41.84 8.25
N ARG A 27 -9.50 -41.41 7.98
CA ARG A 27 -10.63 -42.21 7.43
C ARG A 27 -11.95 -41.45 7.59
N ALA A 28 -12.31 -40.69 6.56
CA ALA A 28 -13.68 -40.46 6.07
C ALA A 28 -13.49 -39.93 4.64
N ALA A 29 -13.40 -40.78 3.62
CA ALA A 29 -14.55 -41.32 2.88
C ALA A 29 -15.54 -40.18 2.56
N SER A 30 -15.40 -39.52 1.41
CA SER A 30 -16.07 -39.89 0.15
C SER A 30 -17.59 -39.95 0.27
N LEU A 31 -18.29 -38.91 -0.20
CA LEU A 31 -19.45 -38.95 -1.10
C LEU A 31 -20.18 -37.60 -1.10
N ASP A 32 -20.83 -37.34 -2.23
CA ASP A 32 -21.88 -36.34 -2.48
C ASP A 32 -21.47 -34.88 -2.66
N PHE A 33 -21.31 -34.47 -3.93
CA PHE A 33 -22.32 -33.59 -4.57
C PHE A 33 -22.12 -33.57 -6.09
N ALA A 34 -22.66 -34.61 -6.73
CA ALA A 34 -23.03 -34.58 -8.14
C ALA A 34 -24.50 -34.15 -8.22
N LEU A 35 -24.75 -32.91 -8.63
CA LEU A 35 -26.03 -32.30 -9.06
C LEU A 35 -25.61 -30.89 -9.53
N LEU A 36 -25.73 -30.40 -10.77
CA LEU A 36 -26.53 -30.75 -11.93
C LEU A 36 -25.70 -30.50 -13.20
N ALA A 37 -25.51 -31.54 -13.99
CA ALA A 37 -25.54 -31.42 -15.44
C ALA A 37 -26.84 -32.10 -15.90
N ILE A 38 -27.35 -31.66 -17.05
CA ILE A 38 -28.53 -32.17 -17.80
C ILE A 38 -29.84 -31.40 -17.54
N PHE A 39 -29.95 -30.26 -18.22
CA PHE A 39 -31.07 -29.98 -19.12
C PHE A 39 -30.48 -29.26 -20.35
N TYR A 40 -30.00 -30.03 -21.33
CA TYR A 40 -30.63 -30.15 -22.64
C TYR A 40 -31.11 -28.82 -23.21
N ALA A 41 -30.39 -28.28 -24.20
CA ALA A 41 -30.84 -28.43 -25.59
C ALA A 41 -29.82 -27.80 -26.54
N SER A 42 -29.16 -28.69 -27.27
CA SER A 42 -28.68 -28.54 -28.63
C SER A 42 -29.21 -27.30 -29.37
N PHE A 43 -28.32 -26.42 -29.83
CA PHE A 43 -28.60 -25.67 -31.05
C PHE A 43 -27.63 -26.08 -32.14
N LEU A 44 -28.28 -26.55 -33.19
CA LEU A 44 -27.75 -27.22 -34.34
C LEU A 44 -26.80 -26.34 -35.15
N ILE A 45 -25.85 -27.04 -35.75
CA ILE A 45 -25.26 -26.74 -37.04
C ILE A 45 -26.35 -26.19 -37.98
N GLY A 46 -26.32 -24.88 -38.21
CA GLY A 46 -27.10 -24.20 -39.23
C GLY A 46 -26.12 -23.46 -40.13
N GLY A 47 -25.92 -23.97 -41.34
CA GLY A 47 -24.94 -23.46 -42.28
C GLY A 47 -25.12 -21.98 -42.59
N CYS A 48 -24.00 -21.29 -42.82
CA CYS A 48 -24.01 -19.96 -43.43
C CYS A 48 -24.66 -20.07 -44.83
N PRO A 49 -25.82 -19.46 -45.11
CA PRO A 49 -26.24 -19.30 -46.48
C PRO A 49 -25.25 -18.33 -47.15
N ALA A 50 -24.67 -18.76 -48.26
CA ALA A 50 -23.89 -17.88 -49.12
C ALA A 50 -24.77 -16.68 -49.53
N CYS A 51 -24.42 -15.48 -49.09
CA CYS A 51 -25.05 -14.26 -49.55
C CYS A 51 -24.79 -14.11 -51.06
N LYS A 52 -25.86 -14.16 -51.87
CA LYS A 52 -25.79 -13.71 -53.25
C LYS A 52 -25.59 -12.17 -53.24
N PRO A 53 -24.71 -11.63 -54.08
CA PRO A 53 -24.48 -10.19 -54.13
C PRO A 53 -25.73 -9.49 -54.70
N GLY A 54 -26.25 -8.48 -53.98
CA GLY A 54 -27.21 -7.53 -54.54
C GLY A 54 -28.54 -7.27 -53.81
N GLN A 55 -28.68 -7.54 -52.51
CA GLN A 55 -29.86 -7.07 -51.75
C GLN A 55 -29.49 -6.43 -50.40
N ASN A 56 -30.07 -5.25 -50.15
CA ASN A 56 -29.89 -4.44 -48.94
C ASN A 56 -30.28 -5.23 -47.68
N CYS A 57 -29.34 -5.35 -46.75
CA CYS A 57 -29.59 -5.95 -45.44
C CYS A 57 -30.29 -4.93 -44.53
N PRO A 58 -31.41 -5.26 -43.86
CA PRO A 58 -31.96 -4.43 -42.81
C PRO A 58 -31.01 -4.43 -41.60
N VAL A 59 -30.75 -3.22 -41.09
CA VAL A 59 -29.88 -2.94 -39.94
C VAL A 59 -30.32 -3.79 -38.73
N PHE A 60 -29.42 -4.61 -38.23
CA PHE A 60 -29.60 -5.38 -37.00
C PHE A 60 -29.59 -4.41 -35.81
N GLN A 61 -30.76 -4.11 -35.25
CA GLN A 61 -30.88 -3.46 -33.93
C GLN A 61 -30.90 -4.56 -32.85
N PRO A 62 -29.91 -4.65 -31.95
CA PRO A 62 -30.00 -5.59 -30.83
C PRO A 62 -31.00 -5.07 -29.78
N ALA A 63 -31.94 -5.95 -29.42
CA ALA A 63 -32.88 -5.76 -28.33
C ALA A 63 -32.14 -5.63 -26.98
N ALA A 64 -32.51 -4.60 -26.22
CA ALA A 64 -31.96 -4.31 -24.91
C ALA A 64 -32.42 -5.35 -23.87
N HIS A 65 -31.60 -6.38 -23.64
CA HIS A 65 -31.69 -7.20 -22.44
C HIS A 65 -30.80 -6.60 -21.34
N VAL A 66 -31.47 -6.09 -20.31
CA VAL A 66 -30.91 -5.49 -19.10
C VAL A 66 -30.15 -6.55 -18.30
N TYR A 67 -28.83 -6.60 -18.44
CA TYR A 67 -27.96 -7.27 -17.48
C TYR A 67 -27.77 -6.32 -16.28
N ARG A 68 -28.64 -6.44 -15.28
CA ARG A 68 -28.53 -5.68 -14.03
C ARG A 68 -27.37 -6.23 -13.19
N SER A 69 -26.16 -5.80 -13.53
CA SER A 69 -24.97 -6.05 -12.72
C SER A 69 -25.06 -5.19 -11.46
N THR A 70 -25.21 -5.80 -10.28
CA THR A 70 -25.13 -5.14 -8.97
C THR A 70 -23.69 -4.74 -8.60
N ARG A 71 -23.00 -4.02 -9.49
CA ARG A 71 -21.67 -3.43 -9.26
C ARG A 71 -21.70 -1.91 -9.30
N ASP A 72 -22.80 -1.32 -8.87
CA ASP A 72 -22.95 0.13 -8.85
C ASP A 72 -23.23 0.57 -7.41
N ILE A 73 -22.17 0.99 -6.70
CA ILE A 73 -22.17 2.01 -5.62
C ILE A 73 -20.73 2.47 -5.27
N SER A 74 -19.64 1.81 -5.68
CA SER A 74 -18.26 2.32 -5.44
C SER A 74 -17.40 2.57 -6.68
N ALA A 75 -17.99 2.48 -7.88
CA ALA A 75 -17.33 2.74 -9.16
C ALA A 75 -17.33 4.23 -9.56
N GLY A 76 -17.78 5.13 -8.68
CA GLY A 76 -17.75 6.58 -8.85
C GLY A 76 -16.37 7.23 -8.72
N LEU A 77 -15.31 6.44 -8.51
CA LEU A 77 -13.91 6.91 -8.57
C LEU A 77 -13.24 6.41 -9.85
N MET A 78 -13.86 6.70 -10.99
CA MET A 78 -13.23 6.62 -12.30
C MET A 78 -11.91 7.40 -12.25
N ALA A 79 -10.81 6.63 -12.26
CA ALA A 79 -9.54 7.02 -12.84
C ALA A 79 -9.07 8.47 -12.57
N GLN A 80 -8.87 8.85 -11.30
CA GLN A 80 -7.73 9.72 -11.05
C GLN A 80 -6.50 8.88 -11.36
N CYS A 81 -5.90 9.11 -12.54
CA CYS A 81 -4.59 8.60 -12.85
C CYS A 81 -3.66 9.12 -11.75
N MET A 82 -3.31 8.25 -10.81
CA MET A 82 -2.46 8.62 -9.68
C MET A 82 -1.12 9.07 -10.27
N SER A 83 -0.77 10.35 -10.12
CA SER A 83 0.53 10.87 -10.56
C SER A 83 1.67 10.46 -9.63
N ILE A 84 1.44 9.53 -8.68
CA ILE A 84 2.48 8.98 -7.80
C ILE A 84 2.76 7.53 -8.18
N ARG A 85 4.02 7.25 -8.51
CA ARG A 85 4.52 5.94 -8.90
C ARG A 85 4.86 5.05 -7.71
N SER A 86 5.50 5.60 -6.69
CA SER A 86 5.94 4.88 -5.50
C SER A 86 6.09 5.81 -4.29
N ILE A 87 5.95 5.23 -3.10
CA ILE A 87 6.16 5.93 -1.83
C ILE A 87 7.23 5.17 -1.04
N HIS A 88 8.18 5.90 -0.49
CA HIS A 88 9.27 5.37 0.32
C HIS A 88 9.29 6.09 1.66
N VAL A 89 9.37 5.32 2.74
CA VAL A 89 9.45 5.81 4.11
C VAL A 89 10.75 5.30 4.71
N LYS A 90 11.51 6.20 5.32
CA LYS A 90 12.77 5.90 6.01
C LYS A 90 12.82 6.58 7.36
N VAL A 91 13.12 5.80 8.39
CA VAL A 91 13.32 6.28 9.75
C VAL A 91 14.69 5.81 10.23
N ILE A 92 15.40 6.70 10.92
CA ILE A 92 16.64 6.35 11.63
C ILE A 92 16.31 6.41 13.11
N ALA A 93 16.37 5.25 13.77
CA ALA A 93 16.21 5.09 15.20
C ALA A 93 17.58 5.05 15.87
N SER A 94 17.70 5.76 16.98
CA SER A 94 18.85 5.69 17.89
C SER A 94 18.84 4.38 18.68
N ALA A 95 19.94 4.10 19.40
CA ALA A 95 20.02 2.95 20.30
C ALA A 95 19.05 3.02 21.49
N ILE A 96 18.52 4.21 21.80
CA ILE A 96 17.58 4.47 22.91
C ILE A 96 16.12 4.36 22.44
N ASP A 97 15.87 4.46 21.13
CA ASP A 97 14.52 4.47 20.58
C ASP A 97 13.93 3.05 20.52
N ASP A 98 12.62 2.94 20.74
CA ASP A 98 11.89 1.68 20.57
C ASP A 98 11.68 1.38 19.09
N VAL A 99 12.48 0.45 18.57
CA VAL A 99 12.47 0.03 17.17
C VAL A 99 11.16 -0.67 16.80
N GLU A 100 10.56 -1.44 17.71
CA GLU A 100 9.34 -2.20 17.45
C GLU A 100 8.13 -1.26 17.34
N LEU A 101 8.05 -0.26 18.23
CA LEU A 101 7.02 0.76 18.19
C LEU A 101 7.09 1.60 16.89
N ILE A 102 8.29 2.03 16.51
CA ILE A 102 8.49 2.80 15.27
C ILE A 102 8.17 1.93 14.05
N SER A 103 8.57 0.66 14.04
CA SER A 103 8.30 -0.26 12.93
C SER A 103 6.80 -0.48 12.77
N SER A 104 6.08 -0.66 13.88
CA SER A 104 4.62 -0.78 13.90
C SER A 104 3.93 0.48 13.33
N ALA A 105 4.41 1.67 13.70
CA ALA A 105 3.90 2.92 13.14
C ALA A 105 4.14 3.03 11.61
N VAL A 106 5.31 2.62 11.12
CA VAL A 106 5.61 2.60 9.68
C VAL A 106 4.73 1.59 8.94
N SER A 107 4.52 0.39 9.48
CA SER A 107 3.59 -0.61 8.92
C SER A 107 2.15 -0.10 8.88
N ASN A 108 1.71 0.62 9.91
CA ASN A 108 0.38 1.23 9.95
C ASN A 108 0.20 2.31 8.87
N LEU A 109 1.23 3.13 8.63
CA LEU A 109 1.20 4.12 7.55
C LEU A 109 1.15 3.46 6.17
N LEU A 110 1.91 2.37 5.97
CA LEU A 110 1.98 1.66 4.70
C LEU A 110 0.74 0.77 4.50
N HIS A 111 0.80 -0.43 5.06
CA HIS A 111 -0.25 -1.44 5.11
C HIS A 111 0.26 -2.56 6.04
N LYS A 112 -0.65 -3.30 6.67
CA LYS A 112 -0.28 -4.32 7.68
C LYS A 112 0.65 -5.40 7.13
N GLU A 113 0.59 -5.70 5.84
CA GLU A 113 1.41 -6.71 5.17
C GLU A 113 2.66 -6.12 4.47
N ALA A 114 3.00 -4.86 4.75
CA ALA A 114 4.20 -4.25 4.18
C ALA A 114 5.46 -4.95 4.67
N GLU A 115 6.31 -5.39 3.75
CA GLU A 115 7.67 -5.82 4.08
C GLU A 115 8.50 -4.60 4.50
N LEU A 116 9.05 -4.65 5.71
CA LEU A 116 9.98 -3.65 6.24
C LEU A 116 11.40 -4.20 6.27
N GLU A 117 12.35 -3.39 5.83
CA GLU A 117 13.78 -3.67 5.93
C GLU A 117 14.36 -2.95 7.15
N ILE A 118 14.90 -3.73 8.10
CA ILE A 118 15.49 -3.21 9.34
C ILE A 118 16.99 -3.52 9.33
N THR A 119 17.81 -2.48 9.20
CA THR A 119 19.26 -2.61 9.08
C THR A 119 19.96 -1.87 10.21
N ARG A 120 20.79 -2.58 10.98
CA ARG A 120 21.62 -1.99 12.05
C ARG A 120 22.97 -1.55 11.48
N SER A 121 23.36 -0.31 11.76
CA SER A 121 24.62 0.27 11.28
C SER A 121 25.23 1.22 12.31
N LYS A 122 26.47 1.64 12.08
CA LYS A 122 27.08 2.74 12.83
C LYS A 122 26.78 4.05 12.11
N SER A 123 26.44 5.09 12.87
CA SER A 123 26.33 6.45 12.38
C SER A 123 27.69 7.03 12.02
N TYR A 124 27.69 8.19 11.37
CA TYR A 124 28.91 8.91 11.01
C TYR A 124 29.83 9.17 12.21
N HIS A 125 29.25 9.41 13.40
CA HIS A 125 29.98 9.60 14.65
C HIS A 125 30.16 8.31 15.48
N GLY A 126 29.96 7.14 14.87
CA GLY A 126 30.21 5.83 15.48
C GLY A 126 29.10 5.29 16.38
N ALA A 127 28.09 6.10 16.73
CA ALA A 127 26.94 5.65 17.52
C ALA A 127 26.12 4.60 16.76
N MET A 128 25.64 3.56 17.46
CA MET A 128 24.75 2.56 16.88
C MET A 128 23.41 3.18 16.48
N GLN A 129 22.96 2.89 15.27
CA GLN A 129 21.68 3.34 14.74
C GLN A 129 21.00 2.19 13.99
N THR A 130 19.68 2.17 14.04
CA THR A 130 18.85 1.23 13.29
C THR A 130 18.10 2.00 12.22
N THR A 131 18.24 1.58 10.97
CA THR A 131 17.51 2.15 9.85
C THR A 131 16.32 1.26 9.54
N ILE A 132 15.12 1.84 9.55
CA ILE A 132 13.87 1.18 9.20
C ILE A 132 13.41 1.77 7.87
N GLU A 133 13.28 0.92 6.86
CA GLU A 133 12.84 1.30 5.52
C GLU A 133 11.62 0.51 5.10
N GLY A 134 10.66 1.20 4.47
CA GLY A 134 9.46 0.60 3.91
C GLY A 134 9.10 1.29 2.60
N SER A 135 8.51 0.54 1.67
CA SER A 135 8.09 1.10 0.39
C SER A 135 6.79 0.51 -0.14
N ALA A 136 5.99 1.35 -0.78
CA ALA A 136 4.79 0.96 -1.52
C ALA A 136 5.00 1.24 -3.01
N LYS A 137 4.94 0.19 -3.83
CA LYS A 137 5.17 0.26 -5.30
C LYS A 137 3.93 -0.12 -6.11
N ARG A 138 3.02 -0.94 -5.57
CA ARG A 138 1.80 -1.33 -6.28
C ARG A 138 0.81 -0.18 -6.21
N ARG A 139 0.08 0.04 -7.30
CA ARG A 139 -0.90 1.15 -7.40
C ARG A 139 -1.94 1.14 -6.27
N ARG A 140 -2.41 -0.05 -5.88
CA ARG A 140 -3.38 -0.20 -4.78
C ARG A 140 -2.79 0.26 -3.43
N ASP A 141 -1.54 -0.11 -3.16
CA ASP A 141 -0.86 0.19 -1.89
C ASP A 141 -0.55 1.68 -1.84
N VAL A 142 -0.05 2.26 -2.94
CA VAL A 142 0.22 3.72 -3.05
C VAL A 142 -1.05 4.53 -2.77
N LYS A 143 -2.20 4.11 -3.33
CA LYS A 143 -3.49 4.76 -3.08
C LYS A 143 -3.93 4.65 -1.63
N GLN A 144 -3.79 3.46 -1.03
CA GLN A 144 -4.09 3.26 0.39
C GLN A 144 -3.23 4.15 1.27
N VAL A 145 -1.93 4.21 1.03
CA VAL A 145 -1.00 5.06 1.77
C VAL A 145 -1.36 6.53 1.62
N ALA A 146 -1.64 7.00 0.41
CA ALA A 146 -2.04 8.39 0.17
C ALA A 146 -3.33 8.76 0.94
N ASN A 147 -4.27 7.82 1.07
CA ASN A 147 -5.50 8.01 1.83
C ASN A 147 -5.31 8.00 3.35
N ASN A 148 -4.21 7.44 3.85
CA ASN A 148 -3.89 7.45 5.29
C ASN A 148 -3.44 8.83 5.79
N PHE A 149 -3.04 9.72 4.88
CA PHE A 149 -2.67 11.10 5.23
C PHE A 149 -3.93 11.95 5.47
N PRO A 150 -3.96 12.78 6.53
CA PRO A 150 -5.05 13.73 6.72
C PRO A 150 -5.03 14.79 5.63
N ARG A 151 -6.18 15.36 5.31
CA ARG A 151 -6.28 16.30 4.17
C ARG A 151 -5.67 17.65 4.45
N SER A 152 -5.78 18.10 5.70
CA SER A 152 -5.11 19.30 6.19
C SER A 152 -3.60 19.26 5.92
N PHE A 153 -2.99 18.06 6.01
CA PHE A 153 -1.58 17.87 5.71
C PHE A 153 -1.24 18.20 4.25
N PHE A 154 -2.09 17.85 3.28
CA PHE A 154 -1.84 18.16 1.88
C PHE A 154 -1.97 19.66 1.60
N ASN A 155 -2.92 20.34 2.23
CA ASN A 155 -3.04 21.80 2.16
C ASN A 155 -1.78 22.48 2.73
N ASP A 156 -1.33 22.03 3.90
CA ASP A 156 -0.09 22.51 4.51
C ASP A 156 1.10 22.26 3.59
N LEU A 157 1.18 21.10 2.92
CA LEU A 157 2.28 20.77 2.02
C LEU A 157 2.31 21.65 0.75
N ILE A 158 1.14 21.97 0.19
CA ILE A 158 1.02 22.89 -0.96
C ILE A 158 1.46 24.31 -0.55
N ASN A 159 1.02 24.78 0.62
CA ASN A 159 1.34 26.12 1.11
C ASN A 159 2.81 26.28 1.54
N ASN A 160 3.47 25.20 1.98
CA ASN A 160 4.86 25.20 2.44
C ASN A 160 5.88 24.97 1.31
N GLU A 161 5.85 25.83 0.28
CA GLU A 161 6.82 25.90 -0.82
C GLU A 161 7.08 24.54 -1.49
N LEU A 162 6.04 23.94 -2.07
CA LEU A 162 6.08 22.62 -2.72
C LEU A 162 7.23 22.47 -3.73
N GLU A 163 7.54 23.53 -4.49
CA GLU A 163 8.61 23.55 -5.49
C GLU A 163 9.99 23.21 -4.90
N ARG A 164 10.33 23.75 -3.71
CA ARG A 164 11.62 23.47 -3.06
C ARG A 164 11.74 22.04 -2.51
N ARG A 165 10.63 21.32 -2.45
CA ARG A 165 10.55 19.96 -1.93
C ARG A 165 10.60 18.92 -3.04
N ILE A 166 10.48 19.33 -4.30
CA ILE A 166 10.61 18.46 -5.46
C ILE A 166 12.07 18.48 -5.90
N ASP A 167 12.66 17.30 -6.00
CA ASP A 167 14.01 17.11 -6.50
C ASP A 167 14.01 16.89 -8.02
N ASP A 168 15.16 17.08 -8.67
CA ASP A 168 15.35 16.89 -10.12
C ASP A 168 14.98 15.47 -10.58
N SER A 169 15.12 14.50 -9.66
CA SER A 169 14.71 13.10 -9.86
C SER A 169 13.19 12.87 -9.78
N LYS A 170 12.38 13.94 -9.77
CA LYS A 170 10.91 13.93 -9.65
C LYS A 170 10.42 13.26 -8.35
N PHE A 171 11.19 13.41 -7.28
CA PHE A 171 10.76 12.97 -5.95
C PHE A 171 10.27 14.16 -5.16
N LEU A 172 9.09 14.04 -4.56
CA LEU A 172 8.60 14.95 -3.54
C LEU A 172 9.12 14.48 -2.17
N HIS A 173 9.85 15.36 -1.48
CA HIS A 173 10.47 15.11 -0.20
C HIS A 173 9.80 15.89 0.93
N PHE A 174 9.37 15.19 1.97
CA PHE A 174 8.93 15.83 3.20
C PHE A 174 9.33 15.03 4.44
N ARG A 175 9.24 15.69 5.58
CA ARG A 175 9.68 15.18 6.87
C ARG A 175 8.52 15.29 7.85
N LEU A 176 8.19 14.19 8.51
CA LEU A 176 7.20 14.16 9.57
C LEU A 176 7.88 14.17 10.94
N ASP A 177 7.22 14.75 11.94
CA ASP A 177 7.68 14.64 13.33
C ASP A 177 7.50 13.19 13.81
N LEU A 178 8.59 12.55 14.24
CA LEU A 178 8.57 11.15 14.68
C LEU A 178 7.70 10.92 15.91
N GLN A 179 7.67 11.88 16.84
CA GLN A 179 6.91 11.74 18.09
C GLN A 179 5.41 11.80 17.82
N GLU A 180 4.98 12.73 16.96
CA GLU A 180 3.58 12.79 16.53
C GLU A 180 3.20 11.59 15.65
N PHE A 181 4.12 11.16 14.77
CA PHE A 181 3.90 10.01 13.90
C PHE A 181 3.65 8.71 14.68
N VAL A 182 4.44 8.45 15.72
CA VAL A 182 4.28 7.26 16.59
C VAL A 182 2.95 7.30 17.35
N LYS A 183 2.42 8.48 17.67
CA LYS A 183 1.08 8.64 18.26
C LYS A 183 -0.06 8.46 17.25
N GLY A 184 0.25 8.35 15.96
CA GLY A 184 -0.74 8.28 14.87
C GLY A 184 -1.09 9.63 14.23
N ASN A 185 -0.47 10.73 14.68
CA ASN A 185 -0.68 12.06 14.12
C ASN A 185 0.33 12.35 13.00
N ILE A 186 -0.15 12.65 11.80
CA ILE A 186 0.71 12.97 10.66
C ILE A 186 0.85 14.48 10.54
N VAL A 187 2.01 15.00 10.98
CA VAL A 187 2.31 16.44 11.00
C VAL A 187 3.69 16.71 10.39
N LEU A 188 3.79 17.76 9.58
CA LEU A 188 5.08 18.24 9.07
C LEU A 188 5.96 18.74 10.22
N VAL A 189 7.26 18.48 10.14
CA VAL A 189 8.22 19.02 11.12
C VAL A 189 8.17 20.55 11.09
N LYS A 190 7.86 21.16 12.23
CA LYS A 190 7.88 22.62 12.42
C LYS A 190 9.21 23.04 13.08
N GLY A 191 9.88 24.01 12.47
CA GLY A 191 11.11 24.63 13.00
C GLY A 191 12.43 23.91 12.68
N ASN A 192 13.55 24.55 13.03
CA ASN A 192 14.91 24.06 12.76
C ASN A 192 15.42 23.07 13.82
N GLY A 193 14.51 22.42 14.55
CA GLY A 193 14.86 21.52 15.64
C GLY A 193 15.62 20.28 15.16
N ARG A 194 16.61 19.85 15.94
CA ARG A 194 17.40 18.62 15.72
C ARG A 194 16.62 17.34 16.05
N ARG A 195 15.31 17.31 15.79
CA ARG A 195 14.50 16.11 16.02
C ARG A 195 14.76 15.10 14.92
N HIS A 196 14.79 13.81 15.26
CA HIS A 196 14.84 12.73 14.27
C HIS A 196 13.51 12.67 13.52
N PRO A 197 13.48 12.97 12.20
CA PRO A 197 12.25 13.00 11.45
C PRO A 197 12.03 11.68 10.71
N VAL A 198 10.76 11.37 10.42
CA VAL A 198 10.41 10.35 9.43
C VAL A 198 10.59 10.97 8.04
N LYS A 199 11.48 10.41 7.23
CA LYS A 199 11.72 10.88 5.86
C LYS A 199 10.76 10.15 4.91
N VAL A 200 9.92 10.91 4.22
CA VAL A 200 9.00 10.37 3.22
C VAL A 200 9.38 10.92 1.84
N ARG A 201 9.41 10.04 0.85
CA ARG A 201 9.69 10.36 -0.54
C ARG A 201 8.61 9.77 -1.43
N MET A 202 7.99 10.60 -2.25
CA MET A 202 6.98 10.17 -3.21
C MET A 202 7.51 10.40 -4.62
N LYS A 203 7.57 9.36 -5.44
CA LYS A 203 7.99 9.48 -6.83
C LYS A 203 6.83 9.95 -7.69
N ILE A 204 6.97 11.09 -8.34
CA ILE A 204 5.96 11.64 -9.24
C ILE A 204 6.12 10.99 -10.64
N GLU A 205 5.02 10.48 -11.19
CA GLU A 205 4.87 10.03 -12.56
C GLU A 205 4.64 11.26 -13.44
N SER A 206 5.70 11.76 -14.07
CA SER A 206 5.64 12.82 -15.09
C SER A 206 6.32 12.35 -16.36
N TYR A 207 5.63 12.50 -17.48
CA TYR A 207 6.12 12.17 -18.82
C TYR A 207 6.98 13.30 -19.39
N PRO A 208 7.80 13.04 -20.42
CA PRO A 208 8.57 14.09 -21.08
C PRO A 208 7.67 15.26 -21.52
N GLY A 209 8.07 16.49 -21.20
CA GLY A 209 7.29 17.71 -21.48
C GLY A 209 6.27 18.11 -20.41
N GLN A 210 6.04 17.27 -19.39
CA GLN A 210 5.20 17.64 -18.23
C GLN A 210 6.04 18.18 -17.08
N ASP A 211 5.62 19.32 -16.56
CA ASP A 211 6.19 19.91 -15.35
C ASP A 211 5.81 19.08 -14.09
N PRO A 212 6.78 18.53 -13.35
CA PRO A 212 6.52 17.74 -12.14
C PRO A 212 5.77 18.52 -11.05
N LEU A 213 6.00 19.84 -10.94
CA LEU A 213 5.33 20.67 -9.94
C LEU A 213 3.83 20.77 -10.22
N THR A 214 3.47 21.00 -11.48
CA THR A 214 2.08 21.06 -11.92
C THR A 214 1.35 19.73 -11.66
N GLU A 215 1.97 18.59 -12.01
CA GLU A 215 1.37 17.26 -11.79
C GLU A 215 1.28 16.88 -10.30
N ALA A 216 2.25 17.29 -9.48
CA ALA A 216 2.17 17.14 -8.03
C ALA A 216 1.04 17.99 -7.44
N THR A 217 0.91 19.25 -7.87
CA THR A 217 -0.12 20.18 -7.34
C THR A 217 -1.54 19.70 -7.67
N LYS A 218 -1.77 19.25 -8.91
CA LYS A 218 -3.06 18.66 -9.32
C LYS A 218 -3.42 17.44 -8.46
N PHE A 219 -2.44 16.59 -8.18
CA PHE A 219 -2.66 15.40 -7.38
C PHE A 219 -2.95 15.71 -5.92
N LEU A 220 -2.15 16.58 -5.30
CA LEU A 220 -2.32 16.96 -3.90
C LEU A 220 -3.64 17.71 -3.66
N SER A 221 -4.03 18.61 -4.58
CA SER A 221 -5.34 19.28 -4.53
C SER A 221 -6.50 18.30 -4.70
N GLY A 222 -6.33 17.28 -5.55
CA GLY A 222 -7.28 16.17 -5.69
C GLY A 222 -7.45 15.35 -4.42
N LEU A 223 -6.40 15.16 -3.62
CA LEU A 223 -6.48 14.48 -2.32
C LEU A 223 -7.09 15.37 -1.22
N ALA A 224 -6.81 16.68 -1.25
CA ALA A 224 -7.36 17.61 -0.28
C ALA A 224 -8.90 17.75 -0.40
N THR A 225 -9.44 17.63 -1.61
CA THR A 225 -10.84 17.98 -1.92
C THR A 225 -11.84 16.81 -1.78
N GLN A 226 -11.39 15.56 -1.68
CA GLN A 226 -12.26 14.36 -1.74
C GLN A 226 -13.22 14.19 -0.55
N THR A 227 -14.20 15.08 -0.28
CA THR A 227 -15.18 15.02 0.84
C THR A 227 -15.67 13.60 1.13
N THR A 228 -15.34 13.07 2.31
CA THR A 228 -16.00 11.88 2.86
C THR A 228 -16.48 12.24 4.26
N GLU A 229 -17.78 12.15 4.45
CA GLU A 229 -18.60 12.47 5.63
C GLU A 229 -18.27 11.62 6.88
N LYS A 230 -16.99 11.50 7.28
CA LYS A 230 -16.57 10.61 8.38
C LYS A 230 -15.94 11.31 9.59
N ASP A 231 -16.12 12.61 9.72
CA ASP A 231 -15.75 13.36 10.92
C ASP A 231 -17.01 13.92 11.60
N GLU A 232 -17.90 13.05 12.10
CA GLU A 232 -18.74 13.41 13.24
C GLU A 232 -18.22 12.67 14.48
N PRO A 233 -17.68 13.35 15.50
CA PRO A 233 -17.52 12.76 16.81
C PRO A 233 -18.91 12.63 17.45
N SER A 234 -19.36 11.40 17.63
CA SER A 234 -20.53 11.07 18.44
C SER A 234 -20.25 11.45 19.91
N ILE A 235 -20.55 12.68 20.27
CA ILE A 235 -20.71 13.09 21.66
C ILE A 235 -21.96 12.39 22.17
N THR A 236 -21.78 11.23 22.80
CA THR A 236 -22.84 10.66 23.65
C THR A 236 -22.48 11.03 25.08
N GLY A 237 -23.14 12.08 25.57
CA GLY A 237 -23.15 12.38 27.00
C GLY A 237 -23.91 11.28 27.74
N SER A 238 -23.38 10.89 28.88
CA SER A 238 -24.11 10.33 30.03
C SER A 238 -23.20 10.48 31.25
#